data_AF-A0A024QH52-F1
#
_entry.id   AF-A0A024QH52-F1
#
_cell.length_a   1.000
_cell.length_b   1.000
_cell.length_c   1.000
_cell.angle_alpha   90.00
_cell.angle_beta   90.00
_cell.angle_gamma   90.00
#
_symmetry.space_group_name_H-M   'P 1'
#
loop_
_entity.id
_entity.type
_entity.pdbx_description
1 polymer ?
#
loop_
_entity_poly.entity_id
_entity_poly.type
_entity_poly.pdbx_seq_one_letter_code
_entity_poly.pdbx_strand_id
1 'polypeptide(L)'
;MATDTTFEMTVKIDVTRAVKKCKDESISFYAYSIFNLTRSVNKIPNLRYAHIDKQLVEWQELVPTFTNFNQETELFYSLWLEGLTDYKSVDREYKKLIKEYANTTGSTNGSCSTQRGEYFINPLDAF
;
A
#
# COMPACT_ATOMS: atom_id res chain seq x y z
N MET A 1 22.16 -26.25 -7.11
CA MET A 1 20.97 -25.86 -6.31
C MET A 1 20.80 -24.37 -6.49
N ALA A 2 19.66 -23.91 -6.98
CA ALA A 2 19.34 -22.48 -6.93
C ALA A 2 18.99 -22.15 -5.48
N THR A 3 19.65 -21.16 -4.90
CA THR A 3 19.33 -20.64 -3.57
C THR A 3 18.30 -19.53 -3.74
N ASP A 4 17.11 -19.71 -3.19
CA ASP A 4 16.12 -18.65 -3.08
C ASP A 4 16.70 -17.54 -2.18
N THR A 5 16.99 -16.40 -2.78
CA THR A 5 17.72 -15.30 -2.12
C THR A 5 16.94 -14.00 -2.28
N THR A 6 16.66 -13.34 -1.17
CA THR A 6 16.08 -11.99 -1.11
C THR A 6 17.13 -11.03 -0.56
N PHE A 7 17.11 -9.78 -1.02
CA PHE A 7 17.97 -8.72 -0.49
C PHE A 7 17.16 -7.45 -0.25
N GLU A 8 17.65 -6.60 0.64
CA GLU A 8 17.02 -5.34 1.01
C GLU A 8 18.04 -4.21 0.90
N MET A 9 17.55 -3.01 0.60
CA MET A 9 18.38 -1.82 0.53
C MET A 9 17.64 -0.61 1.12
N THR A 10 18.37 0.23 1.85
CA THR A 10 17.85 1.49 2.40
C THR A 10 18.58 2.66 1.76
N VAL A 11 17.80 3.60 1.22
CA VAL A 11 18.33 4.83 0.62
C VAL A 11 17.60 6.05 1.16
N LYS A 12 18.31 7.16 1.34
CA LYS A 12 17.71 8.45 1.68
C LYS A 12 17.16 9.10 0.40
N ILE A 13 15.85 9.29 0.35
CA ILE A 13 15.18 9.99 -0.74
C ILE A 13 14.91 11.43 -0.30
N ASP A 14 15.32 12.42 -1.11
CA ASP A 14 14.96 13.81 -0.86
C ASP A 14 13.47 14.05 -1.18
N VAL A 15 12.70 14.33 -0.13
CA VAL A 15 11.25 14.56 -0.20
C VAL A 15 10.87 16.04 -0.09
N THR A 16 11.82 16.96 -0.05
CA THR A 16 11.59 18.40 0.21
C THR A 16 10.53 19.00 -0.71
N ARG A 17 10.63 18.73 -2.01
CA ARG A 17 9.68 19.21 -3.03
C ARG A 17 8.31 18.56 -2.89
N ALA A 18 8.27 17.27 -2.54
CA ALA A 18 7.02 16.53 -2.36
C ALA A 18 6.27 17.04 -1.13
N VAL A 19 6.97 17.24 0.00
CA VAL A 19 6.40 17.80 1.23
C VAL A 19 5.84 19.21 0.99
N LYS A 20 6.60 20.08 0.29
CA LYS A 20 6.12 21.42 -0.07
C LYS A 20 4.83 21.36 -0.89
N LYS A 21 4.82 20.57 -1.98
CA LYS A 21 3.64 20.39 -2.83
C LYS A 21 2.42 19.88 -2.05
N CYS A 22 2.62 18.89 -1.17
CA CYS A 22 1.53 18.33 -0.36
C CYS A 22 0.93 19.38 0.60
N LYS A 23 1.77 20.24 1.19
CA LYS A 23 1.33 21.36 2.02
C LYS A 23 0.57 22.40 1.19
N ASP A 24 1.15 22.84 0.08
CA ASP A 24 0.58 23.89 -0.78
C ASP A 24 -0.79 23.47 -1.35
N GLU A 25 -0.98 22.18 -1.64
CA GLU A 25 -2.22 21.64 -2.23
C GLU A 25 -3.16 20.96 -1.21
N SER A 26 -2.81 20.93 0.08
CA SER A 26 -3.58 20.25 1.14
C SER A 26 -3.83 18.75 0.89
N ILE A 27 -2.80 18.08 0.37
CA ILE A 27 -2.79 16.65 0.03
C ILE A 27 -2.06 15.86 1.12
N SER A 28 -2.55 14.66 1.44
CA SER A 28 -1.84 13.74 2.32
C SER A 28 -0.49 13.35 1.71
N PHE A 29 0.60 13.63 2.43
CA PHE A 29 1.93 13.18 2.01
C PHE A 29 2.01 11.66 1.86
N TYR A 30 1.25 10.92 2.68
CA TYR A 30 1.18 9.47 2.60
C TYR A 30 0.47 9.00 1.32
N ALA A 31 -0.71 9.57 1.00
CA ALA A 31 -1.42 9.26 -0.24
C ALA A 31 -0.61 9.63 -1.49
N TYR A 32 0.08 10.78 -1.44
CA TYR A 32 0.99 11.21 -2.50
C TYR A 32 2.16 10.23 -2.68
N SER A 33 2.70 9.70 -1.58
CA SER A 33 3.78 8.70 -1.60
C SER A 33 3.29 7.38 -2.18
N ILE A 34 2.13 6.87 -1.76
CA ILE A 34 1.49 5.67 -2.31
C ILE A 34 1.37 5.78 -3.83
N PHE A 35 0.78 6.88 -4.33
CA PHE A 35 0.64 7.11 -5.78
C PHE A 35 1.99 7.05 -6.52
N ASN A 36 3.01 7.77 -6.03
CA ASN A 36 4.29 7.83 -6.71
C ASN A 36 5.06 6.51 -6.67
N LEU A 37 4.99 5.78 -5.55
CA LEU A 37 5.61 4.46 -5.41
C LEU A 37 4.95 3.46 -6.36
N THR A 38 3.63 3.34 -6.34
CA THR A 38 2.92 2.40 -7.22
C THR A 38 3.12 2.74 -8.69
N ARG A 39 3.10 4.02 -9.05
CA ARG A 39 3.41 4.46 -10.42
C ARG A 39 4.84 4.11 -10.82
N SER A 40 5.80 4.15 -9.90
CA SER A 40 7.20 3.82 -10.19
C SER A 40 7.40 2.33 -10.35
N VAL A 41 6.82 1.52 -9.45
CA VAL A 41 6.86 0.06 -9.51
C VAL A 41 6.20 -0.45 -10.79
N ASN A 42 5.02 0.08 -11.17
CA ASN A 42 4.33 -0.34 -12.38
C ASN A 42 5.06 -0.04 -13.69
N LYS A 43 6.07 0.85 -13.67
CA LYS A 43 6.92 1.13 -14.84
C LYS A 43 8.06 0.13 -15.01
N ILE A 44 8.30 -0.73 -14.03
CA ILE A 44 9.40 -1.69 -14.03
C ILE A 44 8.77 -3.10 -14.16
N PRO A 45 8.76 -3.70 -15.36
CA PRO A 45 8.14 -5.01 -15.59
C PRO A 45 8.62 -6.10 -14.62
N ASN A 46 9.91 -6.08 -14.28
CA ASN A 46 10.53 -7.05 -13.37
C ASN A 46 9.91 -7.07 -11.96
N LEU A 47 9.21 -6.02 -11.54
CA LEU A 47 8.53 -5.95 -10.25
C LEU A 47 7.08 -6.46 -10.29
N ARG A 48 6.57 -6.84 -11.46
CA ARG A 48 5.18 -7.28 -11.67
C ARG A 48 5.04 -8.78 -11.92
N TYR A 49 6.11 -9.54 -11.74
CA TYR A 49 6.06 -10.98 -11.89
C TYR A 49 5.50 -11.67 -10.65
N ALA A 50 4.70 -12.71 -10.85
CA ALA A 50 4.20 -13.58 -9.79
C ALA A 50 4.15 -15.03 -10.29
N HIS A 51 4.10 -15.98 -9.36
CA HIS A 51 3.79 -17.37 -9.67
C HIS A 51 2.32 -17.65 -9.35
N ILE A 52 1.52 -18.01 -10.35
CA ILE A 52 0.12 -18.43 -10.21
C ILE A 52 0.00 -19.83 -10.80
N ASP A 53 -0.55 -20.79 -10.04
CA ASP A 53 -0.74 -22.17 -10.49
C ASP A 53 0.51 -22.80 -11.14
N LYS A 54 1.68 -22.54 -10.54
CA LYS A 54 3.02 -22.97 -11.01
C LYS A 54 3.47 -22.34 -12.33
N GLN A 55 2.76 -21.32 -12.83
CA GLN A 55 3.13 -20.54 -14.01
C GLN A 55 3.69 -19.18 -13.58
N LEU A 56 4.75 -18.74 -14.25
CA LEU A 56 5.26 -17.38 -14.15
C LEU A 56 4.35 -16.46 -14.97
N VAL A 57 3.73 -15.49 -14.31
CA VAL A 57 2.86 -14.50 -14.94
C VAL A 57 3.38 -13.10 -14.73
N GLU A 58 3.08 -12.20 -15.65
CA GLU A 58 3.28 -10.76 -15.49
C GLU A 58 1.93 -10.08 -15.28
N TRP A 59 1.80 -9.33 -14.18
CA TRP A 59 0.62 -8.50 -13.96
C TRP A 59 0.62 -7.29 -14.90
N GLN A 60 -0.52 -6.99 -15.50
CA GLN A 60 -0.71 -5.78 -16.31
C GLN A 60 -0.51 -4.52 -15.46
N GLU A 61 -1.00 -4.53 -14.22
CA GLU A 61 -0.89 -3.44 -13.27
C GLU A 61 -0.94 -4.00 -11.84
N LEU A 62 -0.14 -3.42 -10.95
CA LEU A 62 -0.18 -3.64 -9.51
C LEU A 62 -0.97 -2.53 -8.83
N VAL A 63 -1.83 -2.91 -7.89
CA VAL A 63 -2.54 -1.98 -6.99
C VAL A 63 -1.76 -1.84 -5.67
N PRO A 64 -1.74 -0.65 -5.04
CA PRO A 64 -1.10 -0.50 -3.74
C PRO A 64 -1.88 -1.19 -2.64
N THR A 65 -1.15 -1.88 -1.78
CA THR A 65 -1.58 -2.18 -0.41
C THR A 65 -0.76 -1.32 0.55
N PHE A 66 -1.40 -0.68 1.53
CA PHE A 66 -0.76 0.22 2.48
C PHE A 66 -1.37 0.06 3.87
N THR A 67 -0.59 0.44 4.89
CA THR A 67 -1.00 0.32 6.29
C THR A 67 -1.63 1.62 6.79
N ASN A 68 -2.62 1.48 7.65
CA ASN A 68 -3.13 2.59 8.45
C ASN A 68 -3.06 2.21 9.93
N PHE A 69 -2.65 3.17 10.76
CA PHE A 69 -2.49 2.97 12.20
C PHE A 69 -3.74 3.46 12.94
N ASN A 70 -4.37 2.57 13.69
CA ASN A 70 -5.45 2.94 14.59
C ASN A 70 -4.83 3.36 15.94
N GLN A 71 -4.98 4.63 16.29
CA GLN A 71 -4.42 5.18 17.53
C GLN A 71 -5.12 4.69 18.79
N GLU A 72 -6.37 4.25 18.72
CA GLU A 72 -7.14 3.77 19.88
C GLU A 72 -6.78 2.33 20.23
N THR A 73 -6.59 1.49 19.22
CA THR A 73 -6.27 0.06 19.42
C THR A 73 -4.77 -0.21 19.37
N GLU A 74 -3.95 0.76 18.96
CA GLU A 74 -2.51 0.61 18.71
C GLU A 74 -2.16 -0.47 17.68
N LEU A 75 -3.10 -0.80 16.78
CA LEU A 75 -2.93 -1.80 15.73
C LEU A 75 -2.87 -1.19 14.33
N PHE A 76 -2.22 -1.92 13.42
CA PHE A 76 -2.25 -1.63 12.00
C PHE A 76 -3.30 -2.48 11.29
N TYR A 77 -3.93 -1.89 10.28
CA TYR A 77 -4.70 -2.63 9.29
C TYR A 77 -4.23 -2.25 7.88
N SER A 78 -4.34 -3.22 6.96
CA SER A 78 -3.98 -3.04 5.56
C SER A 78 -5.21 -2.68 4.72
N LEU A 79 -5.03 -1.69 3.86
CA LEU A 79 -6.00 -1.21 2.89
C LEU A 79 -5.39 -1.22 1.49
N TRP A 80 -6.24 -1.17 0.47
CA TRP A 80 -5.82 -1.11 -0.92
C TRP A 80 -6.74 -0.19 -1.73
N LEU A 81 -6.23 0.35 -2.85
CA LEU A 81 -6.94 1.29 -3.72
C LEU A 81 -6.85 0.86 -5.19
N GLU A 82 -7.97 0.83 -5.90
CA GLU A 82 -7.99 0.63 -7.36
C GLU A 82 -7.94 1.97 -8.10
N GLY A 83 -7.43 1.96 -9.34
CA GLY A 83 -7.59 3.08 -10.26
C GLY A 83 -6.73 4.30 -9.93
N LEU A 84 -5.41 4.12 -9.82
CA LEU A 84 -4.46 5.22 -9.59
C LEU A 84 -4.22 6.06 -10.85
N THR A 85 -5.23 6.84 -11.27
CA THR A 85 -5.12 7.70 -12.45
C THR A 85 -4.28 8.96 -12.17
N ASP A 86 -4.47 9.59 -11.02
CA ASP A 86 -3.78 10.79 -10.60
C ASP A 86 -3.71 10.93 -9.07
N TYR A 87 -2.71 11.68 -8.57
CA TYR A 87 -2.46 11.81 -7.13
C TYR A 87 -3.60 12.48 -6.35
N LYS A 88 -4.43 13.33 -6.99
CA LYS A 88 -5.57 13.98 -6.30
C LYS A 88 -6.72 13.00 -6.14
N SER A 89 -6.95 12.16 -7.15
CA SER A 89 -7.91 11.05 -7.03
C SER A 89 -7.49 10.07 -5.95
N VAL A 90 -6.21 9.71 -5.88
CA VAL A 90 -5.69 8.85 -4.80
C VAL A 90 -5.88 9.48 -3.42
N ASP A 91 -5.57 10.77 -3.25
CA ASP A 91 -5.76 11.46 -1.98
C ASP A 91 -7.23 11.48 -1.53
N ARG A 92 -8.16 11.73 -2.46
CA ARG A 92 -9.60 11.71 -2.19
C ARG A 92 -10.07 10.32 -1.75
N GLU A 93 -9.72 9.27 -2.51
CA GLU A 93 -10.15 7.90 -2.19
C GLU A 93 -9.47 7.40 -0.91
N TYR A 94 -8.19 7.71 -0.69
CA TYR A 94 -7.50 7.43 0.57
C TYR A 94 -8.22 8.07 1.75
N LYS A 95 -8.53 9.37 1.68
CA LYS A 95 -9.25 10.10 2.75
C LYS A 95 -10.65 9.53 3.00
N LYS A 96 -11.31 8.99 1.97
CA LYS A 96 -12.59 8.29 2.12
C LYS A 96 -12.40 6.95 2.84
N LEU A 97 -11.44 6.13 2.40
CA LEU A 97 -11.15 4.84 3.01
C LEU A 97 -10.79 4.97 4.50
N ILE A 98 -9.86 5.86 4.86
CA ILE A 98 -9.48 6.01 6.27
C ILE A 98 -10.63 6.43 7.18
N LYS A 99 -11.62 7.16 6.65
CA LYS A 99 -12.83 7.55 7.40
C LYS A 99 -13.79 6.39 7.55
N GLU A 100 -13.95 5.60 6.50
CA GLU A 100 -14.82 4.41 6.48
C GLU A 100 -14.32 3.35 7.46
N TYR A 101 -13.00 3.13 7.51
CA TYR A 101 -12.35 2.15 8.40
C TYR A 101 -11.77 2.79 9.68
N ALA A 102 -12.18 4.01 10.05
CA ALA A 102 -11.68 4.68 11.25
C ALA A 102 -12.08 3.92 12.54
N ASN A 103 -13.27 3.33 12.53
CA ASN A 103 -13.91 2.74 13.71
C ASN A 103 -13.98 1.21 13.66
N THR A 104 -13.31 0.56 12.70
CA THR A 104 -13.33 -0.90 12.64
C THR A 104 -12.46 -1.48 13.76
N THR A 105 -13.11 -1.81 14.86
CA THR A 105 -12.54 -2.43 16.05
C THR A 105 -12.66 -3.96 15.95
N GLY A 106 -11.87 -4.56 15.06
CA GLY A 106 -11.40 -5.94 15.24
C GLY A 106 -12.08 -7.09 14.47
N SER A 107 -11.20 -7.93 13.93
CA SER A 107 -11.31 -9.39 13.80
C SER A 107 -12.55 -9.97 13.12
N THR A 108 -12.57 -9.95 11.78
CA THR A 108 -13.32 -10.98 11.05
C THR A 108 -12.58 -12.31 11.18
N ASN A 109 -13.08 -13.16 12.07
CA ASN A 109 -12.71 -14.58 12.13
C ASN A 109 -12.97 -15.23 10.77
N GLY A 110 -11.93 -15.75 10.14
CA GLY A 110 -12.06 -16.80 9.13
C GLY A 110 -12.41 -16.32 7.72
N SER A 111 -11.72 -16.94 6.76
CA SER A 111 -11.80 -16.78 5.31
C SER A 111 -11.14 -15.51 4.76
N CYS A 112 -10.03 -15.76 4.05
CA CYS A 112 -9.51 -14.92 2.98
C CYS A 112 -10.65 -14.72 1.96
N SER A 113 -11.49 -13.72 2.20
CA SER A 113 -12.46 -13.25 1.23
C SER A 113 -12.01 -11.88 0.78
N THR A 114 -11.91 -11.74 -0.53
CA THR A 114 -11.53 -10.54 -1.29
C THR A 114 -12.56 -9.43 -1.08
N GLN A 115 -12.67 -8.92 0.15
CA GLN A 115 -13.43 -7.73 0.50
C GLN A 115 -12.43 -6.61 0.80
N ARG A 116 -12.76 -5.40 0.35
CA ARG A 116 -11.99 -4.18 0.62
C ARG A 116 -11.78 -4.06 2.13
N GLY A 117 -10.52 -4.01 2.59
CA GLY A 117 -10.14 -3.97 4.02
C GLY A 117 -10.51 -5.29 4.71
N GLU A 118 -9.59 -6.07 5.24
CA GLU A 118 -8.70 -5.74 6.34
C GLU A 118 -7.65 -6.86 6.43
N TYR A 119 -6.37 -6.50 6.57
CA TYR A 119 -5.38 -7.42 7.13
C TYR A 119 -4.74 -6.76 8.34
N PHE A 120 -5.02 -7.29 9.54
CA PHE A 120 -4.33 -6.89 10.76
C PHE A 120 -2.93 -7.50 10.71
N ILE A 121 -1.92 -6.63 10.64
CA ILE A 121 -0.51 -7.05 10.75
C ILE A 121 -0.14 -6.86 12.21
N ASN A 122 0.13 -7.95 12.93
CA ASN A 122 0.68 -7.88 14.26
C ASN A 122 2.11 -7.29 14.16
N PRO A 123 2.50 -6.31 14.99
CA PRO A 123 3.87 -5.81 15.03
C PRO A 123 4.94 -6.90 15.22
N LEU A 124 4.57 -8.05 15.82
CA LEU A 124 5.44 -9.22 16.00
C LEU A 124 5.59 -10.08 14.73
N ASP A 125 4.73 -9.91 13.73
CA ASP A 125 4.78 -10.64 12.45
C ASP A 125 5.54 -9.83 11.37
N ALA A 126 6.01 -8.62 11.71
CA ALA A 126 6.68 -7.69 10.80
C ALA A 126 8.22 -7.75 10.86
N PHE A 127 8.80 -8.68 11.63
CA PHE A 127 10.25 -8.89 11.77
C PHE A 127 10.61 -10.38 11.86
#